data_AF-A0A150FZT9-F1
#
_entry.id   AF-A0A150FZT9-F1
#
_cell.length_a   1.000
_cell.length_b   1.000
_cell.length_c   1.000
_cell.angle_alpha   90.00
_cell.angle_beta   90.00
_cell.angle_gamma   90.00
#
_symmetry.space_group_name_H-M   'P 1'
#
loop_
_entity.id
_entity.type
_entity.pdbx_description
1 polymer ?
#
loop_
_entity_poly.entity_id
_entity_poly.type
_entity_poly.pdbx_seq_one_letter_code
_entity_poly.pdbx_strand_id
1 'polypeptide(L)'
;MSASAPKQRQLRSLTSELTVSVDDVWSDGLHDQLHAPHDHASTFDRQGGSVPASPMPGSQSRSHSHAHASPSGSGSSGFSSSILAQSPEDALSSMFDQRVALLVGTLEGLRGKCSAMEEQLTESGAACTSYAARLARSEEAARRLRVETDLARERERQLQQDVARLEALLEASKLQASFSEARYAATLAEERSRSERLRAMRDDALQQATLADSALYVRYLRKRLLELELAAARQQQERQQEKGASRAAGADAGAKDAAGPGVFSLASIRAAITAAVAEAAACGEEERRRRVRQLQLRWHPDKNPVLTEFATEVTKMINEAVAAMEAAGGQSGGDGGGGRRVRGAALEAAG
;
A
#
# COMPACT_ATOMS: atom_id res chain seq x y z
N MET A 1 21.18 71.90 21.63
CA MET A 1 20.96 71.24 20.32
C MET A 1 20.87 69.75 20.58
N SER A 2 19.63 69.26 20.54
CA SER A 2 19.22 67.89 20.84
C SER A 2 19.29 67.00 19.61
N ALA A 3 19.74 65.76 19.77
CA ALA A 3 19.32 64.59 19.00
C ALA A 3 19.85 63.35 19.75
N SER A 4 19.04 62.64 20.53
CA SER A 4 17.99 61.68 20.12
C SER A 4 18.57 60.34 19.63
N ALA A 5 18.87 59.46 20.59
CA ALA A 5 18.81 58.01 20.43
C ALA A 5 17.45 57.57 21.00
N PRO A 6 16.65 56.70 20.33
CA PRO A 6 16.83 55.24 20.50
C PRO A 6 16.26 54.36 19.34
N LYS A 7 17.01 53.38 18.81
CA LYS A 7 16.44 52.31 17.94
C LYS A 7 17.16 50.95 18.08
N GLN A 8 17.29 50.43 19.31
CA GLN A 8 17.81 49.06 19.54
C GLN A 8 17.00 48.29 20.59
N ARG A 9 15.67 48.24 20.43
CA ARG A 9 14.82 47.46 21.36
C ARG A 9 13.59 46.78 20.74
N GLN A 10 13.60 46.46 19.45
CA GLN A 10 12.46 45.78 18.79
C GLN A 10 12.80 44.51 18.00
N LEU A 11 13.95 43.87 18.21
CA LEU A 11 14.31 42.61 17.53
C LEU A 11 14.45 41.40 18.47
N ARG A 12 13.73 41.38 19.60
CA ARG A 12 13.72 40.22 20.52
C ARG A 12 12.33 39.69 20.91
N SER A 13 11.25 40.17 20.31
CA SER A 13 9.89 39.73 20.67
C SER A 13 9.18 38.86 19.61
N LEU A 14 9.85 38.40 18.55
CA LEU A 14 9.21 37.61 17.48
C LEU A 14 9.73 36.17 17.32
N THR A 15 10.57 35.68 18.22
CA THR A 15 11.12 34.31 18.13
C THR A 15 10.65 33.37 19.24
N SER A 16 9.53 33.68 19.91
CA SER A 16 9.00 32.83 21.01
C SER A 16 7.61 32.23 20.78
N GLU A 17 7.00 32.40 19.60
CA GLU A 17 5.64 31.89 19.32
C GLU A 17 5.53 30.89 18.15
N LEU A 18 6.62 30.32 17.67
CA LEU A 18 6.58 29.23 16.69
C LEU A 18 7.48 28.06 17.11
N THR A 19 7.12 27.44 18.22
CA THR A 19 7.40 26.01 18.45
C THR A 19 6.07 25.31 18.62
N VAL A 20 5.29 25.28 17.53
CA VAL A 20 4.22 24.29 17.40
C VAL A 20 4.93 22.96 17.18
N SER A 21 4.80 22.09 18.17
CA SER A 21 5.32 20.73 18.16
C SER A 21 4.83 20.01 16.91
N VAL A 22 5.74 19.58 16.04
CA VAL A 22 5.42 18.79 14.85
C VAL A 22 4.85 17.41 15.23
N ASP A 23 5.05 16.98 16.48
CA ASP A 23 4.52 15.71 17.00
C ASP A 23 3.02 15.77 17.37
N ASP A 24 2.42 16.96 17.55
CA ASP A 24 1.00 17.09 17.93
C ASP A 24 0.04 17.08 16.73
N VAL A 25 0.53 17.19 15.49
CA VAL A 25 -0.32 17.19 14.28
C VAL A 25 -0.57 15.79 13.73
N TRP A 26 0.19 14.78 14.14
CA TRP A 26 0.09 13.42 13.60
C TRP A 26 -0.67 12.43 14.49
N SER A 27 -1.05 12.80 15.72
CA SER A 27 -1.64 11.85 16.68
C SER A 27 -3.18 11.87 16.78
N ASP A 28 -3.86 12.94 16.34
CA ASP A 28 -5.32 13.07 16.53
C ASP A 28 -6.18 12.75 15.28
N GLY A 29 -5.57 12.25 14.20
CA GLY A 29 -6.26 12.06 12.91
C GLY A 29 -6.54 10.61 12.48
N LEU A 30 -6.14 9.59 13.25
CA LEU A 30 -6.06 8.20 12.73
C LEU A 30 -7.00 7.17 13.38
N HIS A 31 -8.03 7.59 14.12
CA HIS A 31 -8.96 6.65 14.75
C HIS A 31 -10.45 6.80 14.43
N ASP A 32 -10.85 7.64 13.47
CA ASP A 32 -12.29 7.87 13.23
C ASP A 32 -12.75 7.80 11.76
N GLN A 33 -12.18 6.86 10.96
CA GLN A 33 -12.66 6.67 9.58
C GLN A 33 -12.54 5.24 9.01
N LEU A 34 -12.85 4.21 9.82
CA LEU A 34 -13.01 2.82 9.33
C LEU A 34 -14.43 2.27 9.47
N HIS A 35 -15.44 3.14 9.40
CA HIS A 35 -16.80 2.74 9.01
C HIS A 35 -17.22 3.50 7.75
N ALA A 36 -16.59 3.15 6.63
CA ALA A 36 -17.22 3.32 5.34
C ALA A 36 -18.41 2.34 5.25
N PRO A 37 -19.60 2.79 4.81
CA PRO A 37 -20.66 1.86 4.47
C PRO A 37 -20.18 0.94 3.36
N HIS A 38 -20.38 -0.36 3.55
CA HIS A 38 -20.29 -1.35 2.48
C HIS A 38 -21.37 -1.02 1.44
N ASP A 39 -21.05 -0.11 0.52
CA ASP A 39 -21.74 -0.05 -0.75
C ASP A 39 -21.42 -1.36 -1.46
N HIS A 40 -22.43 -2.22 -1.51
CA HIS A 40 -22.47 -3.33 -2.42
C HIS A 40 -22.27 -2.80 -3.84
N ALA A 41 -21.02 -2.81 -4.29
CA ALA A 41 -20.66 -2.84 -5.70
C ALA A 41 -21.23 -4.15 -6.26
N SER A 42 -22.53 -4.10 -6.57
CA SER A 42 -23.22 -5.02 -7.45
C SER A 42 -22.40 -5.05 -8.73
N THR A 43 -21.63 -6.13 -8.87
CA THR A 43 -21.01 -6.55 -10.12
C THR A 43 -22.14 -6.77 -11.10
N PHE A 44 -22.55 -5.70 -11.79
CA PHE A 44 -23.51 -5.78 -12.87
C PHE A 44 -22.74 -6.36 -14.05
N ASP A 45 -22.77 -7.68 -14.07
CA ASP A 45 -22.33 -8.53 -15.16
C ASP A 45 -22.89 -7.97 -16.47
N ARG A 46 -21.97 -7.56 -17.34
CA ARG A 46 -22.24 -6.98 -18.65
C ARG A 46 -22.64 -8.10 -19.61
N GLN A 47 -23.70 -8.83 -19.28
CA GLN A 47 -24.40 -9.66 -20.23
C GLN A 47 -25.26 -8.76 -21.12
N GLY A 48 -25.13 -8.98 -22.42
CA GLY A 48 -25.76 -8.21 -23.48
C GLY A 48 -27.25 -7.97 -23.23
N GLY A 49 -27.56 -6.75 -22.80
CA GLY A 49 -28.91 -6.20 -22.84
C GLY A 49 -29.31 -6.02 -24.30
N SER A 50 -29.94 -7.07 -24.83
CA SER A 50 -30.84 -6.98 -25.98
C SER A 50 -31.72 -5.75 -25.80
N VAL A 51 -31.66 -4.86 -26.78
CA VAL A 51 -32.47 -3.65 -26.87
C VAL A 51 -33.93 -4.03 -26.59
N PRO A 52 -34.61 -3.45 -25.58
CA PRO A 52 -36.06 -3.59 -25.52
C PRO A 52 -36.58 -2.81 -26.73
N ALA A 53 -36.97 -3.55 -27.76
CA ALA A 53 -37.75 -3.04 -28.86
C ALA A 53 -38.92 -2.26 -28.25
N SER A 54 -38.87 -0.93 -28.36
CA SER A 54 -39.97 -0.08 -27.97
C SER A 54 -41.23 -0.67 -28.57
N PRO A 55 -42.26 -0.98 -27.76
CA PRO A 55 -43.52 -1.41 -28.30
C PRO A 55 -44.02 -0.26 -29.16
N MET A 56 -43.99 -0.47 -30.48
CA MET A 56 -44.81 0.29 -31.42
C MET A 56 -46.17 0.46 -30.77
N PRO A 57 -46.75 1.68 -30.71
CA PRO A 57 -48.12 1.82 -30.27
C PRO A 57 -48.95 0.93 -31.18
N GLY A 58 -49.38 -0.20 -30.63
CA GLY A 58 -50.18 -1.17 -31.32
C GLY A 58 -51.32 -0.40 -31.94
N SER A 59 -51.42 -0.51 -33.25
CA SER A 59 -52.66 -0.31 -33.97
C SER A 59 -53.72 -1.01 -33.14
N GLN A 60 -54.44 -0.23 -32.33
CA GLN A 60 -55.73 -0.62 -31.82
C GLN A 60 -56.56 -0.68 -33.08
N SER A 61 -56.51 -1.85 -33.72
CA SER A 61 -57.51 -2.39 -34.60
C SER A 61 -58.80 -2.32 -33.79
N ARG A 62 -59.41 -1.14 -33.81
CA ARG A 62 -60.76 -0.91 -33.33
C ARG A 62 -61.62 -1.56 -34.40
N SER A 63 -61.67 -2.87 -34.33
CA SER A 63 -62.75 -3.72 -34.81
C SER A 63 -64.01 -3.29 -34.05
N HIS A 64 -64.50 -2.08 -34.34
CA HIS A 64 -65.91 -1.83 -34.23
C HIS A 64 -66.54 -2.54 -35.42
N SER A 65 -66.85 -3.81 -35.15
CA SER A 65 -67.96 -4.55 -35.71
C SER A 65 -69.04 -3.57 -36.18
N HIS A 66 -69.05 -3.31 -37.49
CA HIS A 66 -70.25 -2.89 -38.17
C HIS A 66 -71.31 -3.94 -37.82
N ALA A 67 -72.20 -3.60 -36.90
CA ALA A 67 -73.49 -4.21 -36.82
C ALA A 67 -74.12 -3.97 -38.20
N HIS A 68 -74.05 -4.97 -39.07
CA HIS A 68 -74.94 -5.15 -40.20
C HIS A 68 -76.35 -5.25 -39.62
N ALA A 69 -76.95 -4.11 -39.31
CA ALA A 69 -78.39 -3.99 -39.23
C ALA A 69 -78.89 -4.11 -40.67
N SER A 70 -79.13 -5.36 -41.08
CA SER A 70 -79.95 -5.68 -42.24
C SER A 70 -81.22 -4.83 -42.14
N PRO A 71 -81.55 -3.98 -43.13
CA PRO A 71 -82.91 -3.53 -43.26
C PRO A 71 -83.71 -4.78 -43.64
N SER A 72 -84.33 -5.42 -42.65
CA SER A 72 -85.47 -6.30 -42.88
C SER A 72 -86.57 -5.42 -43.47
N GLY A 73 -86.49 -5.23 -44.79
CA GLY A 73 -87.57 -4.73 -45.61
C GLY A 73 -88.72 -5.70 -45.45
N SER A 74 -89.60 -5.39 -44.50
CA SER A 74 -90.97 -5.88 -44.51
C SER A 74 -91.60 -5.30 -45.77
N GLY A 75 -91.50 -6.09 -46.85
CA GLY A 75 -92.29 -5.92 -48.05
C GLY A 75 -93.74 -6.15 -47.70
N SER A 76 -94.39 -5.09 -47.22
CA SER A 76 -95.84 -4.98 -47.23
C SER A 76 -96.25 -4.72 -48.69
N SER A 77 -96.45 -5.80 -49.43
CA SER A 77 -97.08 -5.82 -50.74
C SER A 77 -98.56 -5.43 -50.61
N GLY A 78 -98.81 -4.14 -50.34
CA GLY A 78 -100.13 -3.53 -50.46
C GLY A 78 -100.39 -3.14 -51.91
N PHE A 79 -100.50 -4.13 -52.81
CA PHE A 79 -100.98 -3.94 -54.17
C PHE A 79 -102.51 -3.72 -54.09
N SER A 80 -102.92 -2.59 -53.52
CA SER A 80 -104.33 -2.19 -53.49
C SER A 80 -104.71 -1.77 -54.90
N SER A 81 -105.39 -2.67 -55.59
CA SER A 81 -106.07 -2.47 -56.85
C SER A 81 -107.11 -1.36 -56.74
N SER A 82 -106.70 -0.11 -56.92
CA SER A 82 -107.59 1.03 -57.12
C SER A 82 -107.43 1.54 -58.56
N ILE A 83 -107.62 0.64 -59.53
CA ILE A 83 -107.71 0.95 -60.96
C ILE A 83 -109.19 1.10 -61.30
N LEU A 84 -109.87 2.11 -60.75
CA LEU A 84 -111.19 2.50 -61.26
C LEU A 84 -111.29 4.03 -61.18
N ALA A 85 -111.10 4.64 -62.36
CA ALA A 85 -111.39 6.04 -62.70
C ALA A 85 -110.51 7.13 -62.06
N GLN A 86 -109.20 7.09 -62.31
CA GLN A 86 -108.38 8.29 -62.35
C GLN A 86 -108.07 8.65 -63.80
N SER A 87 -108.11 9.93 -64.13
CA SER A 87 -107.74 10.43 -65.45
C SER A 87 -106.33 9.93 -65.80
N PRO A 88 -106.06 9.48 -67.03
CA PRO A 88 -104.71 9.11 -67.44
C PRO A 88 -103.66 10.22 -67.18
N GLU A 89 -104.10 11.47 -67.09
CA GLU A 89 -103.27 12.63 -66.71
C GLU A 89 -102.81 12.58 -65.25
N ASP A 90 -103.66 12.13 -64.32
CA ASP A 90 -103.33 12.03 -62.89
C ASP A 90 -102.29 10.93 -62.62
N ALA A 91 -102.39 9.80 -63.33
CA ALA A 91 -101.42 8.70 -63.23
C ALA A 91 -100.04 9.11 -63.75
N LEU A 92 -99.99 9.89 -64.84
CA LEU A 92 -98.74 10.44 -65.37
C LEU A 92 -98.14 11.48 -64.41
N SER A 93 -98.96 12.36 -63.82
CA SER A 93 -98.51 13.32 -62.82
C SER A 93 -97.94 12.60 -61.59
N SER A 94 -98.62 11.57 -61.09
CA SER A 94 -98.14 10.79 -59.95
C SER A 94 -96.81 10.07 -60.24
N MET A 95 -96.65 9.49 -61.43
CA MET A 95 -95.36 8.88 -61.82
C MET A 95 -94.24 9.93 -61.96
N PHE A 96 -94.58 11.13 -62.45
CA PHE A 96 -93.63 12.24 -62.54
C PHE A 96 -93.21 12.72 -61.16
N ASP A 97 -94.16 12.97 -60.26
CA ASP A 97 -93.91 13.37 -58.88
C ASP A 97 -93.11 12.31 -58.12
N GLN A 98 -93.39 11.03 -58.34
CA GLN A 98 -92.62 9.93 -57.75
C GLN A 98 -91.17 9.91 -58.27
N ARG A 99 -90.96 10.12 -59.58
CA ARG A 99 -89.60 10.24 -60.16
C ARG A 99 -88.88 11.47 -59.64
N VAL A 100 -89.56 12.62 -59.53
CA VAL A 100 -88.99 13.84 -58.97
C VAL A 100 -88.62 13.62 -57.51
N ALA A 101 -89.48 13.01 -56.70
CA ALA A 101 -89.18 12.70 -55.30
C ALA A 101 -87.98 11.75 -55.16
N LEU A 102 -87.86 10.73 -56.02
CA LEU A 102 -86.68 9.86 -56.05
C LEU A 102 -85.41 10.61 -56.44
N LEU A 103 -85.48 11.52 -57.42
CA LEU A 103 -84.33 12.36 -57.80
C LEU A 103 -83.94 13.31 -56.67
N VAL A 104 -84.90 13.94 -56.00
CA VAL A 104 -84.66 14.80 -54.85
C VAL A 104 -84.00 14.01 -53.72
N GLY A 105 -84.54 12.83 -53.37
CA GLY A 105 -83.94 11.98 -52.33
C GLY A 105 -82.53 11.49 -52.66
N THR A 106 -82.25 11.16 -53.92
CA THR A 106 -80.88 10.78 -54.33
C THR A 106 -79.92 11.97 -54.30
N LEU A 107 -80.35 13.16 -54.71
CA LEU A 107 -79.54 14.38 -54.64
C LEU A 107 -79.28 14.82 -53.19
N GLU A 108 -80.28 14.75 -52.30
CA GLU A 108 -80.10 15.01 -50.87
C GLU A 108 -79.15 14.00 -50.23
N GLY A 109 -79.28 12.71 -50.58
CA GLY A 109 -78.37 11.67 -50.13
C GLY A 109 -76.93 11.89 -50.62
N LEU A 110 -76.75 12.30 -51.87
CA LEU A 110 -75.43 12.67 -52.41
C LEU A 110 -74.86 13.92 -51.72
N ARG A 111 -75.68 14.93 -51.48
CA ARG A 111 -75.29 16.15 -50.75
C ARG A 111 -74.83 15.82 -49.33
N GLY A 112 -75.56 14.96 -48.62
CA GLY A 112 -75.17 14.49 -47.28
C GLY A 112 -73.83 13.74 -47.29
N LYS A 113 -73.61 12.87 -48.29
CA LYS A 113 -72.31 12.18 -48.46
C LYS A 113 -71.17 13.15 -48.77
N CYS A 114 -71.38 14.14 -49.63
CA CYS A 114 -70.38 15.17 -49.91
C CYS A 114 -70.03 15.96 -48.65
N SER A 115 -71.03 16.40 -47.88
CA SER A 115 -70.81 17.10 -46.60
C SER A 115 -70.03 16.24 -45.60
N ALA A 116 -70.34 14.95 -45.49
CA ALA A 116 -69.62 14.04 -44.60
C ALA A 116 -68.16 13.82 -45.07
N MET A 117 -67.92 13.73 -46.38
CA MET A 117 -66.56 13.64 -46.92
C MET A 117 -65.77 14.92 -46.69
N GLU A 118 -66.40 16.10 -46.82
CA GLU A 118 -65.78 17.39 -46.50
C GLU A 118 -65.38 17.46 -45.02
N GLU A 119 -66.29 17.07 -44.11
CA GLU A 119 -65.99 17.01 -42.67
C GLU A 119 -64.81 16.07 -42.39
N GLN A 120 -64.82 14.85 -42.95
CA GLN A 120 -63.69 13.91 -42.85
C GLN A 120 -62.38 14.47 -43.41
N LEU A 121 -62.43 15.24 -44.50
CA LEU A 121 -61.24 15.85 -45.09
C LEU A 121 -60.70 16.99 -44.19
N THR A 122 -61.57 17.75 -43.54
CA THR A 122 -61.16 18.75 -42.55
C THR A 122 -60.59 18.11 -41.27
N GLU A 123 -61.20 17.04 -40.76
CA GLU A 123 -60.72 16.30 -39.59
C GLU A 123 -59.35 15.66 -39.86
N SER A 124 -59.18 15.00 -41.01
CA SER A 124 -57.90 14.44 -41.42
C SER A 124 -56.84 15.52 -41.67
N GLY A 125 -57.22 16.67 -42.22
CA GLY A 125 -56.36 17.85 -42.33
C GLY A 125 -55.88 18.37 -40.97
N ALA A 126 -56.78 18.48 -39.99
CA ALA A 126 -56.45 18.87 -38.62
C ALA A 126 -55.55 17.83 -37.92
N ALA A 127 -55.79 16.53 -38.15
CA ALA A 127 -54.93 15.47 -37.65
C ALA A 127 -53.51 15.58 -38.25
N CYS A 128 -53.39 15.75 -39.57
CA CYS A 128 -52.10 15.91 -40.26
C CYS A 128 -51.31 17.11 -39.73
N THR A 129 -51.94 18.26 -39.54
CA THR A 129 -51.28 19.45 -38.96
C THR A 129 -50.84 19.20 -37.51
N SER A 130 -51.63 18.49 -36.71
CA SER A 130 -51.25 18.09 -35.34
C SER A 130 -50.07 17.10 -35.32
N TYR A 131 -50.03 16.13 -36.23
CA TYR A 131 -48.87 15.23 -36.39
C TYR A 131 -47.62 16.00 -36.84
N ALA A 132 -47.75 16.90 -37.82
CA ALA A 132 -46.64 17.75 -38.27
C ALA A 132 -46.08 18.61 -37.13
N ALA A 133 -46.95 19.23 -36.32
CA ALA A 133 -46.54 20.01 -35.15
C ALA A 133 -45.84 19.16 -34.08
N ARG A 134 -46.30 17.91 -33.84
CA ARG A 134 -45.63 16.98 -32.93
C ARG A 134 -44.26 16.56 -33.45
N LEU A 135 -44.15 16.26 -34.74
CA LEU A 135 -42.88 15.92 -35.38
C LEU A 135 -41.89 17.07 -35.24
N ALA A 136 -42.30 18.29 -35.58
CA ALA A 136 -41.46 19.49 -35.44
C ALA A 136 -40.95 19.69 -34.00
N ARG A 137 -41.81 19.53 -32.98
CA ARG A 137 -41.39 19.58 -31.56
C ARG A 137 -40.39 18.48 -31.20
N SER A 138 -40.58 17.26 -31.71
CA SER A 138 -39.66 16.16 -31.45
C SER A 138 -38.30 16.37 -32.11
N GLU A 139 -38.26 16.94 -33.31
CA GLU A 139 -37.02 17.30 -34.00
C GLU A 139 -36.29 18.42 -33.28
N GLU A 140 -37.00 19.44 -32.79
CA GLU A 140 -36.40 20.52 -32.01
C GLU A 140 -35.82 20.00 -30.69
N ALA A 141 -36.55 19.13 -29.98
CA ALA A 141 -36.04 18.46 -28.79
C ALA A 141 -34.79 17.62 -29.10
N ALA A 142 -34.78 16.87 -30.20
CA ALA A 142 -33.61 16.11 -30.64
C ALA A 142 -32.41 17.02 -30.97
N ARG A 143 -32.63 18.20 -31.58
CA ARG A 143 -31.57 19.19 -31.82
C ARG A 143 -31.01 19.75 -30.51
N ARG A 144 -31.85 20.09 -29.54
CA ARG A 144 -31.43 20.55 -28.21
C ARG A 144 -30.56 19.52 -27.51
N LEU A 145 -30.99 18.25 -27.50
CA LEU A 145 -30.22 17.15 -26.92
C LEU A 145 -28.85 16.99 -27.60
N ARG A 146 -28.77 17.11 -28.94
CA ARG A 146 -27.48 17.05 -29.64
C ARG A 146 -26.53 18.16 -29.19
N VAL A 147 -27.01 19.41 -29.11
CA VAL A 147 -26.21 20.54 -28.63
C VAL A 147 -25.76 20.32 -27.18
N GLU A 148 -26.62 19.84 -26.30
CA GLU A 148 -26.26 19.50 -24.91
C GLU A 148 -25.18 18.41 -24.85
N THR A 149 -25.29 17.36 -25.69
CA THR A 149 -24.26 16.31 -25.74
C THR A 149 -22.92 16.81 -26.25
N ASP A 150 -22.92 17.75 -27.20
CA ASP A 150 -21.68 18.34 -27.72
C ASP A 150 -21.02 19.26 -26.69
N LEU A 151 -21.80 20.10 -25.99
CA LEU A 151 -21.31 20.90 -24.87
C LEU A 151 -20.77 20.03 -23.72
N ALA A 152 -21.41 18.88 -23.44
CA ALA A 152 -20.92 17.93 -22.45
C ALA A 152 -19.57 17.33 -22.86
N ARG A 153 -19.39 16.96 -24.13
CA ARG A 153 -18.11 16.47 -24.68
C ARG A 153 -17.02 17.53 -24.65
N GLU A 154 -17.35 18.79 -24.91
CA GLU A 154 -16.39 19.90 -24.81
C GLU A 154 -15.91 20.11 -23.37
N ARG A 155 -16.84 20.09 -22.40
CA ARG A 155 -16.49 20.16 -20.97
C ARG A 155 -15.63 18.97 -20.55
N GLU A 156 -15.95 17.77 -21.01
CA GLU A 156 -15.15 16.58 -20.74
C GLU A 156 -13.71 16.73 -21.28
N ARG A 157 -13.55 17.23 -22.51
CA ARG A 157 -12.21 17.51 -23.09
C ARG A 157 -11.45 18.57 -22.30
N GLN A 158 -12.11 19.61 -21.82
CA GLN A 158 -11.49 20.63 -20.96
C GLN A 158 -10.99 20.03 -19.65
N LEU A 159 -11.83 19.22 -18.98
CA LEU A 159 -11.43 18.52 -17.76
C LEU A 159 -10.26 17.55 -18.01
N GLN A 160 -10.26 16.84 -19.14
CA GLN A 160 -9.13 15.99 -19.53
C GLN A 160 -7.83 16.79 -19.73
N GLN A 161 -7.90 17.99 -20.32
CA GLN A 161 -6.75 18.88 -20.45
C GLN A 161 -6.24 19.39 -19.10
N ASP A 162 -7.14 19.74 -18.19
CA ASP A 162 -6.77 20.18 -16.84
C ASP A 162 -6.15 19.04 -16.03
N VAL A 163 -6.68 17.82 -16.13
CA VAL A 163 -6.07 16.62 -15.52
C VAL A 163 -4.66 16.41 -16.06
N ALA A 164 -4.47 16.40 -17.38
CA ALA A 164 -3.14 16.24 -17.98
C ALA A 164 -2.16 17.35 -17.55
N ARG A 165 -2.64 18.58 -17.41
CA ARG A 165 -1.82 19.71 -16.92
C ARG A 165 -1.42 19.52 -15.46
N LEU A 166 -2.33 19.08 -14.60
CA LEU A 166 -2.06 18.83 -13.19
C LEU A 166 -1.09 17.65 -13.00
N GLU A 167 -1.22 16.59 -13.81
CA GLU A 167 -0.28 15.47 -13.85
C GLU A 167 1.13 15.94 -14.20
N ALA A 168 1.28 16.77 -15.25
CA ALA A 168 2.58 17.34 -15.63
C ALA A 168 3.20 18.21 -14.53
N LEU A 169 2.40 19.01 -13.80
CA LEU A 169 2.88 19.80 -12.66
C LEU A 169 3.30 18.91 -11.49
N LEU A 170 2.57 17.84 -11.23
CA LEU A 170 2.89 16.87 -10.19
C LEU A 170 4.18 16.11 -10.51
N GLU A 171 4.39 15.71 -11.76
CA GLU A 171 5.65 15.12 -12.22
C GLU A 171 6.82 16.09 -12.09
N ALA A 172 6.65 17.36 -12.49
CA ALA A 172 7.66 18.39 -12.33
C ALA A 172 8.04 18.61 -10.85
N SER A 173 7.05 18.61 -9.96
CA SER A 173 7.26 18.72 -8.51
C SER A 173 8.01 17.52 -7.94
N LYS A 174 7.66 16.29 -8.35
CA LYS A 174 8.39 15.07 -7.97
C LYS A 174 9.84 15.10 -8.42
N LEU A 175 10.10 15.52 -9.66
CA LEU A 175 11.47 15.67 -10.16
C LEU A 175 12.23 16.70 -9.33
N GLN A 176 11.64 17.87 -9.06
CA GLN A 176 12.25 18.90 -8.22
C GLN A 176 12.59 18.39 -6.80
N ALA A 177 11.67 17.64 -6.18
CA ALA A 177 11.92 17.00 -4.89
C ALA A 177 13.11 16.04 -4.98
N SER A 178 13.12 15.14 -5.97
CA SER A 178 14.22 14.18 -6.17
C SER A 178 15.58 14.86 -6.40
N PHE A 179 15.63 15.97 -7.15
CA PHE A 179 16.84 16.77 -7.33
C PHE A 179 17.31 17.41 -6.02
N SER A 180 16.38 17.92 -5.19
CA SER A 180 16.74 18.50 -3.89
C SER A 180 17.26 17.43 -2.93
N GLU A 181 16.64 16.25 -2.88
CA GLU A 181 17.08 15.11 -2.09
C GLU A 181 18.46 14.63 -2.51
N ALA A 182 18.70 14.47 -3.82
CA ALA A 182 20.01 14.10 -4.35
C ALA A 182 21.09 15.12 -3.97
N ARG A 183 20.76 16.42 -3.98
CA ARG A 183 21.67 17.48 -3.56
C ARG A 183 22.00 17.40 -2.06
N TYR A 184 21.01 17.16 -1.20
CA TYR A 184 21.23 16.96 0.24
C TYR A 184 22.02 15.68 0.53
N ALA A 185 21.77 14.61 -0.21
CA ALA A 185 22.53 13.37 -0.09
C ALA A 185 24.01 13.57 -0.46
N ALA A 186 24.29 14.33 -1.53
CA ALA A 186 25.64 14.66 -1.94
C ALA A 186 26.39 15.48 -0.88
N THR A 187 25.77 16.52 -0.30
CA THR A 187 26.40 17.32 0.75
C THR A 187 26.67 16.50 2.02
N LEU A 188 25.75 15.60 2.40
CA LEU A 188 25.97 14.69 3.52
C LEU A 188 27.12 13.69 3.25
N ALA A 189 27.27 13.21 2.01
CA ALA A 189 28.38 12.34 1.63
C ALA A 189 29.74 13.07 1.67
N GLU A 190 29.79 14.34 1.25
CA GLU A 190 30.99 15.17 1.35
C GLU A 190 31.39 15.40 2.82
N GLU A 191 30.44 15.71 3.70
CA GLU A 191 30.70 15.92 5.13
C GLU A 191 31.15 14.62 5.84
N ARG A 192 30.59 13.47 5.45
CA ARG A 192 31.08 12.16 5.91
C ARG A 192 32.53 11.93 5.47
N SER A 193 32.83 12.14 4.20
CA SER A 193 34.20 12.01 3.65
C SER A 193 35.18 12.97 4.30
N ARG A 194 34.74 14.19 4.64
CA ARG A 194 35.53 15.17 5.40
C ARG A 194 35.81 14.69 6.82
N SER A 195 34.80 14.17 7.50
CA SER A 195 34.90 13.63 8.85
C SER A 195 35.84 12.42 8.92
N GLU A 196 35.78 11.53 7.93
CA GLU A 196 36.69 10.39 7.78
C GLU A 196 38.14 10.83 7.59
N ARG A 197 38.40 11.83 6.73
CA ARG A 197 39.74 12.41 6.57
C ARG A 197 40.29 12.99 7.87
N LEU A 198 39.46 13.69 8.66
CA LEU A 198 39.86 14.23 9.96
C LEU A 198 40.17 13.11 10.97
N ARG A 199 39.40 12.02 10.97
CA ARG A 199 39.69 10.84 11.81
C ARG A 199 41.01 10.19 11.43
N ALA A 200 41.25 9.96 10.14
CA ALA A 200 42.51 9.40 9.65
C ALA A 200 43.72 10.26 10.08
N MET A 201 43.66 11.58 9.88
CA MET A 201 44.74 12.48 10.33
C MET A 201 44.97 12.43 11.84
N ARG A 202 43.90 12.31 12.64
CA ARG A 202 44.01 12.18 14.10
C ARG A 202 44.69 10.86 14.47
N ASP A 203 44.32 9.77 13.83
CA ASP A 203 44.88 8.45 14.11
C ASP A 203 46.36 8.39 13.68
N ASP A 204 46.72 8.99 12.55
CA ASP A 204 48.13 9.18 12.12
C ASP A 204 48.92 10.00 13.15
N ALA A 205 48.35 11.10 13.67
CA ALA A 205 48.99 11.92 14.70
C ALA A 205 49.21 11.14 16.01
N LEU A 206 48.25 10.30 16.42
CA LEU A 206 48.39 9.41 17.58
C LEU A 206 49.49 8.36 17.35
N GLN A 207 49.55 7.76 16.16
CA GLN A 207 50.64 6.84 15.80
C GLN A 207 52.00 7.53 15.84
N GLN A 208 52.12 8.73 15.29
CA GLN A 208 53.37 9.51 15.37
C GLN A 208 53.77 9.84 16.81
N ALA A 209 52.80 10.19 17.67
CA ALA A 209 53.06 10.44 19.09
C ALA A 209 53.59 9.19 19.81
N THR A 210 52.95 8.04 19.61
CA THR A 210 53.42 6.76 20.20
C THR A 210 54.80 6.35 19.70
N LEU A 211 55.09 6.56 18.41
CA LEU A 211 56.43 6.34 17.85
C LEU A 211 57.45 7.29 18.47
N ALA A 212 57.12 8.57 18.67
CA ALA A 212 58.00 9.53 19.33
C ALA A 212 58.31 9.14 20.79
N ASP A 213 57.29 8.73 21.56
CA ASP A 213 57.46 8.26 22.94
C ASP A 213 58.33 7.01 23.01
N SER A 214 58.09 6.04 22.11
CA SER A 214 58.91 4.84 22.03
C SER A 214 60.38 5.16 21.69
N ALA A 215 60.62 6.14 20.81
CA ALA A 215 61.96 6.59 20.47
C ALA A 215 62.68 7.25 21.65
N LEU A 216 61.97 8.05 22.44
CA LEU A 216 62.50 8.62 23.68
C LEU A 216 62.85 7.53 24.70
N TYR A 217 61.98 6.53 24.87
CA TYR A 217 62.22 5.40 25.76
C TYR A 217 63.45 4.58 25.36
N VAL A 218 63.62 4.30 24.05
CA VAL A 218 64.82 3.61 23.54
C VAL A 218 66.09 4.42 23.81
N ARG A 219 66.06 5.76 23.64
CA ARG A 219 67.19 6.63 23.98
C ARG A 219 67.52 6.56 25.49
N TYR A 220 66.50 6.57 26.34
CA TYR A 220 66.68 6.42 27.78
C TYR A 220 67.33 5.07 28.15
N LEU A 221 66.83 3.96 27.60
CA LEU A 221 67.41 2.63 27.84
C LEU A 221 68.86 2.55 27.36
N ARG A 222 69.17 3.10 26.18
CA ARG A 222 70.56 3.16 25.67
C ARG A 222 71.47 3.93 26.61
N LYS A 223 71.03 5.09 27.12
CA LYS A 223 71.77 5.86 28.12
C LYS A 223 72.00 5.04 29.38
N ARG A 224 70.98 4.34 29.88
CA ARG A 224 71.07 3.52 31.09
C ARG A 224 72.01 2.33 30.92
N LEU A 225 71.99 1.67 29.76
CA LEU A 225 72.93 0.60 29.43
C LEU A 225 74.37 1.11 29.45
N LEU A 226 74.64 2.26 28.83
CA LEU A 226 75.97 2.88 28.86
C LEU A 226 76.44 3.24 30.28
N GLU A 227 75.53 3.75 31.12
CA GLU A 227 75.84 4.02 32.55
C GLU A 227 76.20 2.74 33.31
N LEU A 228 75.46 1.66 33.08
CA LEU A 228 75.73 0.35 33.69
C LEU A 228 77.02 -0.28 33.18
N GLU A 229 77.32 -0.16 31.89
CA GLU A 229 78.59 -0.63 31.30
C GLU A 229 79.78 0.14 31.89
N LEU A 230 79.69 1.46 32.03
CA LEU A 230 80.72 2.27 32.68
C LEU A 230 80.90 1.89 34.16
N ALA A 231 79.81 1.65 34.90
CA ALA A 231 79.87 1.19 36.28
C ALA A 231 80.52 -0.20 36.40
N ALA A 232 80.16 -1.13 35.51
CA ALA A 232 80.74 -2.46 35.45
C ALA A 232 82.24 -2.41 35.09
N ALA A 233 82.64 -1.54 34.17
CA ALA A 233 84.05 -1.34 33.82
C ALA A 233 84.87 -0.82 35.02
N ARG A 234 84.33 0.14 35.78
CA ARG A 234 84.96 0.62 37.03
C ARG A 234 85.10 -0.50 38.06
N GLN A 235 84.04 -1.27 38.28
CA GLN A 235 84.08 -2.40 39.20
C GLN A 235 85.06 -3.50 38.75
N GLN A 236 85.21 -3.73 37.44
CA GLN A 236 86.20 -4.67 36.92
C GLN A 236 87.63 -4.18 37.14
N GLN A 237 87.89 -2.87 37.00
CA GLN A 237 89.20 -2.29 37.34
C GLN A 237 89.49 -2.43 38.83
N GLU A 238 88.52 -2.13 39.71
CA GLU A 238 88.62 -2.36 41.15
C GLU A 238 88.87 -3.84 41.45
N ARG A 239 88.10 -4.76 40.85
CA ARG A 239 88.31 -6.20 41.02
C ARG A 239 89.62 -6.70 40.44
N GLN A 240 90.19 -6.06 39.42
CA GLN A 240 91.53 -6.43 38.93
C GLN A 240 92.61 -5.97 39.91
N GLN A 241 92.43 -4.81 40.56
CA GLN A 241 93.27 -4.38 41.67
C GLN A 241 93.11 -5.33 42.87
N GLU A 242 91.88 -5.72 43.21
CA GLU A 242 91.58 -6.65 44.31
C GLU A 242 91.96 -8.11 44.00
N LYS A 243 91.82 -8.61 42.77
CA LYS A 243 92.26 -9.96 42.36
C LYS A 243 93.78 -10.05 42.22
N GLY A 244 94.46 -8.92 42.02
CA GLY A 244 95.90 -8.81 42.33
C GLY A 244 96.19 -9.10 43.81
N ALA A 245 95.23 -8.86 44.72
CA ALA A 245 95.33 -9.13 46.15
C ALA A 245 94.62 -10.43 46.62
N SER A 246 93.74 -11.05 45.83
CA SER A 246 92.84 -12.13 46.28
C SER A 246 92.76 -13.31 45.29
N ARG A 247 93.91 -13.80 44.81
CA ARG A 247 94.04 -15.11 44.14
C ARG A 247 94.02 -16.28 45.17
N ALA A 248 93.09 -16.26 46.12
CA ALA A 248 92.85 -17.33 47.08
C ALA A 248 91.35 -17.41 47.42
N ALA A 249 90.72 -18.54 47.10
CA ALA A 249 89.29 -18.86 47.25
C ALA A 249 88.35 -18.10 46.30
N GLY A 250 87.46 -18.70 45.53
CA GLY A 250 86.95 -20.06 45.43
C GLY A 250 85.64 -19.94 44.65
N ALA A 251 85.46 -20.77 43.62
CA ALA A 251 84.21 -20.92 42.87
C ALA A 251 83.24 -21.84 43.64
N ASP A 252 81.92 -21.69 43.49
CA ASP A 252 80.99 -22.80 43.22
C ASP A 252 79.49 -22.37 43.17
N ALA A 253 78.73 -23.10 42.34
CA ALA A 253 77.30 -23.41 42.37
C ALA A 253 76.25 -22.28 42.24
N GLY A 254 75.11 -22.48 41.57
CA GLY A 254 74.52 -23.69 41.01
C GLY A 254 73.08 -23.42 40.59
N ALA A 255 72.65 -24.13 39.55
CA ALA A 255 71.30 -24.15 38.99
C ALA A 255 70.26 -24.68 39.99
N LYS A 256 68.98 -24.33 39.78
CA LYS A 256 67.85 -25.23 40.11
C LYS A 256 66.56 -24.84 39.37
N ASP A 257 66.21 -25.71 38.44
CA ASP A 257 64.90 -25.86 37.81
C ASP A 257 63.79 -26.13 38.84
N ALA A 258 62.64 -25.48 38.65
CA ALA A 258 61.39 -25.80 39.34
C ALA A 258 60.25 -25.87 38.31
N ALA A 259 60.16 -27.01 37.62
CA ALA A 259 59.03 -27.36 36.77
C ALA A 259 57.82 -27.72 37.66
N GLY A 260 56.91 -26.75 37.83
CA GLY A 260 55.63 -26.98 38.49
C GLY A 260 54.68 -27.83 37.64
N PRO A 261 53.83 -28.67 38.24
CA PRO A 261 52.83 -29.46 37.53
C PRO A 261 51.84 -28.53 36.83
N GLY A 262 51.77 -28.63 35.50
CA GLY A 262 50.95 -27.77 34.65
C GLY A 262 49.47 -27.80 35.07
N VAL A 263 48.96 -26.64 35.44
CA VAL A 263 47.60 -26.34 35.96
C VAL A 263 46.49 -26.57 34.90
N PHE A 264 46.82 -27.05 33.70
CA PHE A 264 45.91 -27.19 32.57
C PHE A 264 45.82 -28.62 32.03
N SER A 265 45.66 -29.63 32.89
CA SER A 265 45.33 -30.97 32.41
C SER A 265 43.85 -31.06 32.01
N LEU A 266 43.57 -31.66 30.84
CA LEU A 266 42.19 -31.88 30.34
C LEU A 266 41.30 -32.62 31.34
N ALA A 267 41.90 -33.50 32.16
CA ALA A 267 41.20 -34.22 33.22
C ALA A 267 40.67 -33.27 34.31
N SER A 268 41.45 -32.26 34.71
CA SER A 268 41.02 -31.23 35.67
C SER A 268 39.86 -30.41 35.12
N ILE A 269 39.93 -30.05 33.85
CA ILE A 269 38.90 -29.23 33.18
C ILE A 269 37.61 -30.03 33.00
N ARG A 270 37.68 -31.31 32.63
CA ARG A 270 36.51 -32.20 32.59
C ARG A 270 35.82 -32.30 33.95
N ALA A 271 36.59 -32.48 35.03
CA ALA A 271 36.05 -32.53 36.38
C ALA A 271 35.38 -31.21 36.80
N ALA A 272 35.95 -30.07 36.42
CA ALA A 272 35.35 -28.76 36.69
C ALA A 272 34.04 -28.54 35.91
N ILE A 273 33.97 -29.01 34.65
CA ILE A 273 32.77 -28.91 33.82
C ILE A 273 31.65 -29.81 34.37
N THR A 274 31.94 -31.07 34.72
CA THR A 274 30.93 -31.96 35.28
C THR A 274 30.41 -31.47 36.63
N ALA A 275 31.29 -30.90 37.47
CA ALA A 275 30.87 -30.25 38.71
C ALA A 275 29.95 -29.05 38.45
N ALA A 276 30.30 -28.16 37.53
CA ALA A 276 29.49 -26.98 37.20
C ALA A 276 28.11 -27.36 36.59
N VAL A 277 28.05 -28.43 35.78
CA VAL A 277 26.79 -28.94 35.23
C VAL A 277 25.94 -29.61 36.32
N ALA A 278 26.55 -30.33 37.26
CA ALA A 278 25.85 -30.90 38.42
C ALA A 278 25.29 -29.82 39.35
N GLU A 279 26.04 -28.74 39.59
CA GLU A 279 25.56 -27.57 40.34
C GLU A 279 24.38 -26.88 39.64
N ALA A 280 24.42 -26.76 38.30
CA ALA A 280 23.29 -26.23 37.54
C ALA A 280 22.05 -27.14 37.63
N ALA A 281 22.23 -28.46 37.72
CA ALA A 281 21.15 -29.42 37.87
C ALA A 281 20.41 -29.29 39.21
N ALA A 282 21.11 -28.89 40.28
CA ALA A 282 20.53 -28.62 41.59
C ALA A 282 19.64 -27.36 41.62
N CYS A 283 19.79 -26.46 40.66
CA CYS A 283 18.93 -25.28 40.51
C CYS A 283 17.61 -25.61 39.79
N GLY A 284 16.63 -24.70 39.93
CA GLY A 284 15.37 -24.75 39.19
C GLY A 284 15.57 -24.78 37.67
N GLU A 285 14.61 -25.32 36.93
CA GLU A 285 14.74 -25.61 35.49
C GLU A 285 15.13 -24.37 34.66
N GLU A 286 14.54 -23.21 34.95
CA GLU A 286 14.88 -21.98 34.24
C GLU A 286 16.31 -21.49 34.51
N GLU A 287 16.76 -21.56 35.77
CA GLU A 287 18.11 -21.16 36.17
C GLU A 287 19.17 -22.12 35.64
N ARG A 288 18.86 -23.42 35.64
CA ARG A 288 19.67 -24.47 35.02
C ARG A 288 19.94 -24.17 33.55
N ARG A 289 18.88 -23.90 32.77
CA ARG A 289 18.98 -23.53 31.35
C ARG A 289 19.78 -22.25 31.14
N ARG A 290 19.73 -21.29 32.07
CA ARG A 290 20.54 -20.06 31.99
C ARG A 290 22.02 -20.34 32.26
N ARG A 291 22.35 -21.10 33.31
CA ARG A 291 23.74 -21.46 33.65
C ARG A 291 24.41 -22.32 32.58
N VAL A 292 23.68 -23.28 32.01
CA VAL A 292 24.18 -24.11 30.90
C VAL A 292 24.46 -23.26 29.65
N ARG A 293 23.54 -22.37 29.26
CA ARG A 293 23.75 -21.43 28.14
C ARG A 293 24.94 -20.51 28.36
N GLN A 294 25.12 -20.00 29.58
CA GLN A 294 26.27 -19.17 29.93
C GLN A 294 27.60 -19.94 29.82
N LEU A 295 27.62 -21.20 30.27
CA LEU A 295 28.80 -22.06 30.15
C LEU A 295 29.15 -22.35 28.68
N GLN A 296 28.15 -22.62 27.84
CA GLN A 296 28.34 -22.81 26.39
C GLN A 296 28.84 -21.54 25.69
N LEU A 297 28.31 -20.36 26.04
CA LEU A 297 28.76 -19.09 25.45
C LEU A 297 30.21 -18.75 25.83
N ARG A 298 30.61 -19.05 27.07
CA ARG A 298 31.98 -18.81 27.54
C ARG A 298 33.00 -19.68 26.81
N TRP A 299 32.63 -20.92 26.47
CA TRP A 299 33.49 -21.88 25.78
C TRP A 299 33.20 -22.00 24.28
N HIS A 300 32.47 -21.03 23.69
CA HIS A 300 32.16 -21.05 22.27
C HIS A 300 33.43 -20.82 21.42
N PRO A 301 33.63 -21.53 20.29
CA PRO A 301 34.83 -21.39 19.47
C PRO A 301 35.01 -19.96 18.91
N ASP A 302 33.91 -19.29 18.58
CA ASP A 302 33.92 -17.88 18.12
C ASP A 302 34.48 -16.90 19.17
N LYS A 303 34.25 -17.17 20.47
CA LYS A 303 34.75 -16.31 21.56
C LYS A 303 36.19 -16.64 21.95
N ASN A 304 36.72 -17.77 21.50
CA ASN A 304 38.06 -18.26 21.85
C ASN A 304 38.88 -18.60 20.59
N PRO A 305 39.20 -17.60 19.73
CA PRO A 305 39.85 -17.85 18.43
C PRO A 305 41.26 -18.44 18.54
N VAL A 306 41.92 -18.30 19.70
CA VAL A 306 43.27 -18.83 19.96
C VAL A 306 43.25 -20.31 20.34
N LEU A 307 42.14 -20.81 20.90
CA LEU A 307 42.01 -22.16 21.46
C LEU A 307 40.76 -22.84 20.88
N THR A 308 40.54 -22.72 19.58
CA THR A 308 39.32 -23.20 18.91
C THR A 308 39.11 -24.70 19.09
N GLU A 309 40.14 -25.52 18.88
CA GLU A 309 40.09 -26.99 19.07
C GLU A 309 39.81 -27.38 20.52
N PHE A 310 40.34 -26.61 21.47
CA PHE A 310 40.09 -26.84 22.88
C PHE A 310 38.67 -26.45 23.29
N ALA A 311 38.18 -25.32 22.79
CA ALA A 311 36.85 -24.81 23.02
C ALA A 311 35.76 -25.73 22.42
N THR A 312 36.02 -26.33 21.24
CA THR A 312 35.12 -27.32 20.65
C THR A 312 35.07 -28.61 21.47
N GLU A 313 36.21 -29.12 21.96
CA GLU A 313 36.24 -30.28 22.86
C GLU A 313 35.50 -30.02 24.17
N VAL A 314 35.72 -28.86 24.80
CA VAL A 314 35.01 -28.47 26.03
C VAL A 314 33.50 -28.34 25.77
N THR A 315 33.08 -27.75 24.66
CA THR A 315 31.67 -27.65 24.28
C THR A 315 31.03 -29.03 24.10
N LYS A 316 31.75 -29.98 23.51
CA LYS A 316 31.29 -31.38 23.39
C LYS A 316 31.10 -32.03 24.76
N MET A 317 32.06 -31.86 25.68
CA MET A 317 31.94 -32.38 27.06
C MET A 317 30.76 -31.76 27.81
N ILE A 318 30.47 -30.46 27.61
CA ILE A 318 29.29 -29.80 28.20
C ILE A 318 28.00 -30.44 27.67
N ASN A 319 27.89 -30.65 26.36
CA ASN A 319 26.68 -31.23 25.75
C ASN A 319 26.46 -32.68 26.19
N GLU A 320 27.52 -33.49 26.29
CA GLU A 320 27.45 -34.86 26.82
C GLU A 320 26.99 -34.90 28.28
N ALA A 321 27.54 -34.01 29.13
CA ALA A 321 27.15 -33.92 30.53
C ALA A 321 25.69 -33.44 30.72
N VAL A 322 25.23 -32.49 29.90
CA VAL A 322 23.84 -32.02 29.91
C VAL A 322 22.90 -33.12 29.43
N ALA A 323 23.22 -33.84 28.36
CA ALA A 323 22.42 -34.96 27.88
C ALA A 323 22.32 -36.10 28.93
N ALA A 324 23.42 -36.41 29.62
CA ALA A 324 23.42 -37.39 30.71
C ALA A 324 22.54 -36.94 31.89
N MET A 325 22.55 -35.64 32.21
CA MET A 325 21.71 -35.06 33.26
C MET A 325 20.23 -35.05 32.88
N GLU A 326 19.88 -34.71 31.64
CA GLU A 326 18.50 -34.76 31.12
C GLU A 326 17.98 -36.19 31.06
N ALA A 327 18.82 -37.16 30.67
CA ALA A 327 18.48 -38.57 30.74
C ALA A 327 18.23 -39.06 32.17
N ALA A 328 18.98 -38.55 33.15
CA ALA A 328 18.79 -38.88 34.58
C ALA A 328 17.58 -38.17 35.22
N GLY A 329 17.24 -36.96 34.76
CA GLY A 329 16.12 -36.16 35.29
C GLY A 329 14.79 -36.30 34.54
N GLY A 330 14.81 -36.84 33.31
CA GLY A 330 13.67 -36.88 32.38
C GLY A 330 12.60 -37.93 32.67
N GLN A 331 12.74 -38.75 33.72
CA GLN A 331 11.76 -39.79 34.05
C GLN A 331 10.60 -39.31 34.95
N SER A 332 10.55 -38.03 35.35
CA SER A 332 9.58 -37.54 36.36
C SER A 332 8.54 -36.51 35.86
N GLY A 333 8.40 -36.27 34.55
CA GLY A 333 7.52 -35.21 34.03
C GLY A 333 6.68 -35.57 32.80
N GLY A 334 6.49 -36.86 32.52
CA GLY A 334 5.72 -37.35 31.39
C GLY A 334 4.29 -37.75 31.76
N ASP A 335 3.49 -36.82 32.28
CA ASP A 335 2.02 -36.96 32.24
C ASP A 335 1.36 -35.58 32.27
N GLY A 336 0.71 -35.18 31.17
CA GLY A 336 -0.16 -34.00 31.16
C GLY A 336 -0.14 -33.12 29.90
N GLY A 337 -0.96 -33.48 28.92
CA GLY A 337 -1.59 -32.53 27.98
C GLY A 337 -0.75 -32.18 26.74
N GLY A 338 -1.07 -32.64 25.54
CA GLY A 338 -2.39 -32.51 24.93
C GLY A 338 -2.52 -31.11 24.31
N GLY A 339 -2.07 -30.93 23.06
CA GLY A 339 -1.98 -29.58 22.50
C GLY A 339 -1.71 -29.48 21.01
N ARG A 340 -2.34 -30.36 20.22
CA ARG A 340 -2.58 -30.23 18.79
C ARG A 340 -2.75 -28.76 18.34
N ARG A 341 -1.80 -28.20 17.58
CA ARG A 341 -2.09 -27.27 16.48
C ARG A 341 -1.14 -27.50 15.31
N VAL A 342 -1.63 -28.37 14.43
CA VAL A 342 -1.40 -28.27 12.98
C VAL A 342 -1.96 -26.90 12.53
N ARG A 343 -1.07 -25.97 12.20
CA ARG A 343 -1.26 -24.80 11.32
C ARG A 343 0.14 -24.46 10.82
N GLY A 344 0.46 -24.37 9.54
CA GLY A 344 -0.29 -24.56 8.32
C GLY A 344 0.76 -24.38 7.24
N ALA A 345 1.01 -25.44 6.47
CA ALA A 345 1.76 -25.35 5.24
C ALA A 345 0.83 -24.71 4.20
N ALA A 346 1.02 -23.42 3.93
CA ALA A 346 0.46 -22.73 2.78
C ALA A 346 1.18 -21.39 2.59
N LEU A 347 2.41 -21.43 2.04
CA LEU A 347 2.95 -20.31 1.26
C LEU A 347 4.23 -20.76 0.54
N GLU A 348 4.09 -21.45 -0.60
CA GLU A 348 5.13 -21.45 -1.63
C GLU A 348 4.51 -21.81 -2.99
N ALA A 349 3.95 -20.79 -3.64
CA ALA A 349 3.61 -20.79 -5.06
C ALA A 349 3.46 -19.33 -5.52
N ALA A 350 4.58 -18.62 -5.64
CA ALA A 350 4.74 -17.43 -6.48
C ALA A 350 6.24 -17.08 -6.51
N GLY A 351 6.90 -17.41 -7.61
CA GLY A 351 8.32 -17.19 -7.86
C GLY A 351 8.77 -18.03 -9.04
#